data_AF-A0A0R2TP18-F1
#
_entry.id   AF-A0A0R2TP18-F1
#
_cell.length_a   1.000
_cell.length_b   1.000
_cell.length_c   1.000
_cell.angle_alpha   90.00
_cell.angle_beta   90.00
_cell.angle_gamma   90.00
#
_symmetry.space_group_name_H-M   'P 1'
#
loop_
_entity.id
_entity.type
_entity.pdbx_description
1 polymer ?
#
loop_
_entity_poly.entity_id
_entity_poly.type
_entity_poly.pdbx_seq_one_letter_code
_entity_poly.pdbx_strand_id
1 'polypeptide(L)'
;MTSKTHLLELMRKKEKILVQRRALALGALNTEHEKTQGLTEQLADMIDQNSPKSGVVLLPHMLGNAARLAAKLSEQRDISRNRTDYLQTEIGAAQKLLARHQTRESILKDRVLLEERAHQERVQTANDAMLPPQLGKIRR
;
A
#
# COMPACT_ATOMS: atom_id res chain seq x y z
N MET A 1 22.85 13.32 21.74
CA MET A 1 21.55 13.28 21.02
C MET A 1 20.54 14.09 21.82
N THR A 2 19.77 14.97 21.19
CA THR A 2 18.76 15.79 21.90
C THR A 2 17.44 15.04 22.09
N SER A 3 16.63 15.44 23.07
CA SER A 3 15.26 14.90 23.25
C SER A 3 14.41 15.06 21.98
N LYS A 4 14.56 16.19 21.27
CA LYS A 4 13.86 16.47 20.02
C LYS A 4 14.27 15.52 18.89
N THR A 5 15.57 15.29 18.70
CA THR A 5 16.07 14.30 17.71
C THR A 5 15.55 12.89 18.03
N HIS A 6 15.54 12.49 19.30
CA HIS A 6 15.03 11.19 19.71
C HIS A 6 13.53 11.02 19.39
N LEU A 7 12.71 12.03 19.68
CA LEU A 7 11.29 12.01 19.34
C LEU A 7 11.05 11.88 17.83
N LEU A 8 11.78 12.63 17.01
CA LEU A 8 11.68 12.55 15.55
C LEU A 8 12.05 11.16 15.02
N GLU A 9 13.08 10.52 15.60
CA GLU A 9 13.44 9.16 15.25
C GLU A 9 12.36 8.14 15.64
N LEU A 10 11.74 8.27 16.82
CA LEU A 10 10.63 7.42 17.23
C LEU A 10 9.45 7.56 16.28
N MET A 11 9.11 8.79 15.90
CA MET A 11 8.07 9.06 14.89
C MET A 11 8.43 8.42 13.55
N ARG A 12 9.69 8.54 13.08
CA ARG A 12 10.15 7.91 11.84
C ARG A 12 10.02 6.40 11.90
N LYS A 13 10.46 5.77 13.00
CA LYS A 13 10.34 4.32 13.21
C LYS A 13 8.88 3.88 13.18
N LYS A 14 7.97 4.64 13.81
CA LYS A 14 6.54 4.40 13.75
C LYS A 14 6.02 4.43 12.31
N GLU A 15 6.35 5.46 11.53
CA GLU A 15 5.93 5.55 10.12
C GLU A 15 6.50 4.40 9.29
N LYS A 16 7.77 4.03 9.49
CA LYS A 16 8.38 2.87 8.82
C LYS A 16 7.63 1.56 9.08
N ILE A 17 7.22 1.31 10.32
CA ILE A 17 6.40 0.13 10.67
C ILE A 17 5.04 0.18 9.95
N LEU A 18 4.41 1.36 9.89
CA LEU A 18 3.15 1.54 9.19
C LEU A 18 3.30 1.28 7.69
N VAL A 19 4.36 1.80 7.05
CA VAL A 19 4.68 1.52 5.64
C VAL A 19 4.78 0.01 5.39
N GLN A 20 5.54 -0.72 6.21
CA GLN A 20 5.69 -2.17 6.07
C GLN A 20 4.36 -2.91 6.20
N ARG A 21 3.58 -2.61 7.24
CA ARG A 21 2.26 -3.23 7.45
C ARG A 21 1.29 -2.96 6.29
N ARG A 22 1.30 -1.74 5.77
CA ARG A 22 0.45 -1.35 4.63
C ARG A 22 0.90 -2.01 3.32
N ALA A 23 2.21 -2.14 3.10
CA ALA A 23 2.73 -2.86 1.94
C ALA A 23 2.32 -4.34 1.95
N LEU A 24 2.40 -5.00 3.11
CA LEU A 24 1.94 -6.39 3.27
C LEU A 24 0.43 -6.53 3.02
N ALA A 25 -0.38 -5.63 3.59
CA ALA A 25 -1.82 -5.63 3.37
C ALA A 25 -2.19 -5.38 1.89
N LEU A 26 -1.47 -4.47 1.22
CA LEU A 26 -1.64 -4.21 -0.20
C LEU A 26 -1.27 -5.44 -1.04
N GLY A 27 -0.19 -6.14 -0.69
CA GLY A 27 0.18 -7.41 -1.33
C GLY A 27 -0.92 -8.46 -1.22
N ALA A 28 -1.50 -8.64 -0.02
CA ALA A 28 -2.62 -9.55 0.19
C ALA A 28 -3.86 -9.16 -0.64
N LEU A 29 -4.20 -7.87 -0.72
CA LEU A 29 -5.30 -7.39 -1.55
C LEU A 29 -5.07 -7.67 -3.04
N ASN A 30 -3.85 -7.45 -3.54
CA ASN A 30 -3.51 -7.77 -4.93
C ASN A 30 -3.62 -9.28 -5.21
N THR A 31 -3.10 -10.13 -4.31
CA THR A 31 -3.24 -11.59 -4.45
C THR A 31 -4.70 -12.03 -4.49
N GLU A 32 -5.57 -11.47 -3.64
CA GLU A 32 -6.99 -11.80 -3.66
C GLU A 32 -7.70 -11.25 -4.91
N HIS A 33 -7.28 -10.10 -5.43
CA HIS A 33 -7.80 -9.55 -6.68
C HIS A 33 -7.44 -10.45 -7.87
N GLU A 34 -6.19 -10.88 -7.99
CA GLU A 34 -5.74 -11.81 -9.04
C GLU A 34 -6.51 -13.13 -8.99
N LYS A 35 -6.68 -13.72 -7.80
CA LYS A 35 -7.48 -14.95 -7.62
C LYS A 35 -8.93 -14.76 -8.04
N THR A 36 -9.56 -13.66 -7.63
CA THR A 36 -10.96 -13.37 -7.94
C THR A 36 -11.14 -13.12 -9.44
N GLN A 37 -10.19 -12.43 -10.07
CA GLN A 37 -10.19 -12.23 -11.51
C GLN A 37 -10.06 -13.57 -12.25
N GLY A 38 -9.12 -14.43 -11.86
CA GLY A 38 -8.97 -15.77 -12.43
C GLY A 38 -10.20 -16.64 -12.25
N LEU A 39 -10.89 -16.56 -11.11
CA LEU A 39 -12.18 -17.24 -10.89
C LEU A 39 -13.25 -16.72 -11.86
N THR A 40 -13.29 -15.41 -12.08
CA THR A 40 -14.25 -14.78 -13.02
C THR A 40 -14.04 -15.27 -14.45
N GLU A 41 -12.78 -15.43 -14.88
CA GLU A 41 -12.41 -15.99 -16.17
C GLU A 41 -12.81 -17.47 -16.28
N GLN A 42 -12.50 -18.29 -15.26
CA GLN A 42 -12.91 -19.69 -15.21
C GLN A 42 -14.43 -19.88 -15.26
N LEU A 43 -15.19 -19.04 -14.56
CA LEU A 43 -16.65 -19.07 -14.59
C LEU A 43 -17.19 -18.69 -15.96
N ALA A 44 -16.55 -17.75 -16.67
CA ALA A 44 -16.91 -17.42 -18.04
C ALA A 44 -16.68 -18.62 -18.99
N ASP A 45 -15.51 -19.26 -18.89
CA ASP A 45 -15.20 -20.47 -19.68
C ASP A 45 -16.19 -21.60 -19.41
N MET A 46 -16.58 -21.82 -18.15
CA MET A 46 -17.57 -22.83 -17.78
C MET A 46 -18.95 -22.53 -18.35
N ILE A 47 -19.36 -21.25 -18.40
CA ILE A 47 -20.61 -20.84 -19.03
C ILE A 47 -20.56 -21.14 -20.53
N ASP A 48 -19.47 -20.79 -21.19
CA ASP A 48 -19.30 -21.02 -22.63
C ASP A 48 -19.30 -22.51 -22.97
N GLN A 49 -18.62 -23.34 -22.18
CA GLN A 49 -18.56 -24.79 -22.35
C GLN A 49 -19.91 -25.48 -22.11
N ASN A 50 -20.72 -24.98 -21.17
CA ASN A 50 -22.04 -25.54 -20.86
C ASN A 50 -23.17 -24.93 -21.70
N SER A 51 -22.86 -23.98 -22.58
CA SER A 51 -23.85 -23.43 -23.51
C SER A 51 -24.25 -24.48 -24.56
N PRO A 52 -25.55 -24.64 -24.85
CA PRO A 52 -25.99 -25.58 -25.87
C PRO A 52 -25.44 -25.16 -27.23
N LYS A 53 -24.62 -26.03 -27.83
CA LYS A 53 -24.08 -25.81 -29.17
C LYS A 53 -25.20 -25.84 -30.21
N SER A 54 -25.07 -25.01 -31.23
CA SER A 54 -26.03 -24.98 -32.36
C SER A 54 -26.23 -26.38 -32.94
N GLY A 55 -27.50 -26.77 -33.14
CA GLY A 55 -27.88 -28.07 -33.70
C GLY A 55 -28.00 -29.22 -32.69
N VAL A 56 -27.70 -29.03 -31.41
CA VAL A 56 -27.89 -30.06 -30.37
C VAL A 56 -29.31 -29.99 -29.80
N VAL A 57 -30.11 -31.04 -30.02
CA VAL A 57 -31.43 -31.19 -29.40
C VAL A 57 -31.27 -31.84 -28.02
N LEU A 58 -31.53 -31.08 -26.97
CA LEU A 58 -31.52 -31.59 -25.60
C LEU A 58 -32.87 -32.19 -25.23
N LEU A 59 -32.85 -33.29 -24.47
CA LEU A 59 -34.06 -33.84 -23.85
C LEU A 59 -34.64 -32.82 -22.83
N PRO A 60 -35.97 -32.77 -22.62
CA PRO A 60 -36.60 -31.76 -21.76
C PRO A 60 -36.02 -31.68 -20.33
N HIS A 61 -35.66 -32.82 -19.72
CA HIS A 61 -35.05 -32.85 -18.40
C HIS A 61 -33.61 -32.30 -18.38
N MET A 62 -32.88 -32.41 -19.49
CA MET A 62 -31.53 -31.86 -19.67
C MET A 62 -31.59 -30.33 -19.85
N LEU A 63 -32.60 -29.82 -20.55
CA LEU A 63 -32.85 -28.37 -20.69
C LEU A 63 -33.05 -27.69 -19.33
N GLY A 64 -33.90 -28.27 -18.47
CA GLY A 64 -34.14 -27.71 -17.12
C GLY A 64 -32.91 -27.71 -16.23
N ASN A 65 -32.07 -28.76 -16.31
CA ASN A 65 -30.80 -28.83 -15.58
C ASN A 65 -29.77 -27.83 -16.11
N ALA A 66 -29.62 -27.74 -17.44
CA ALA A 66 -28.70 -26.79 -18.08
C ALA A 66 -29.06 -25.34 -17.77
N ALA A 67 -30.35 -24.98 -17.84
CA ALA A 67 -30.82 -23.63 -17.51
C ALA A 67 -30.53 -23.25 -16.05
N ARG A 68 -30.76 -24.17 -15.10
CA ARG A 68 -30.44 -23.94 -13.68
C ARG A 68 -28.94 -23.81 -13.43
N LEU A 69 -28.12 -24.63 -14.10
CA LEU A 69 -26.67 -24.54 -13.99
C LEU A 69 -26.17 -23.21 -14.56
N ALA A 70 -26.62 -22.82 -15.74
CA ALA A 70 -26.26 -21.55 -16.38
C ALA A 70 -26.64 -20.35 -15.49
N ALA A 71 -27.84 -20.36 -14.90
CA ALA A 71 -28.26 -19.32 -13.97
C ALA A 71 -27.33 -19.22 -12.75
N LYS A 72 -26.98 -20.35 -12.13
CA LYS A 72 -26.04 -20.37 -10.99
C LYS A 72 -24.63 -19.90 -11.38
N LEU A 73 -24.12 -20.32 -12.53
CA LEU A 73 -22.80 -19.88 -13.00
C LEU A 73 -22.79 -18.38 -13.30
N SER A 74 -23.86 -17.86 -13.91
CA SER A 74 -24.02 -16.42 -14.15
C SER A 74 -24.04 -15.64 -12.84
N GLU A 75 -24.82 -16.09 -11.85
CA GLU A 75 -24.88 -15.46 -10.53
C GLU A 75 -23.50 -15.44 -9.84
N GLN A 76 -22.78 -16.57 -9.85
CA GLN A 76 -21.42 -16.63 -9.30
C GLN A 76 -20.45 -15.71 -10.03
N ARG A 77 -20.57 -15.59 -11.35
CA ARG A 77 -19.76 -14.68 -12.16
C ARG A 77 -20.03 -13.22 -11.79
N ASP A 78 -21.28 -12.84 -11.60
CA ASP A 78 -21.66 -11.48 -11.20
C ASP A 78 -21.13 -11.14 -9.81
N ILE A 79 -21.23 -12.08 -8.86
CA ILE A 79 -20.65 -11.93 -7.51
C ILE A 79 -19.13 -11.76 -7.59
N SER A 80 -18.45 -12.58 -8.39
CA SER A 80 -17.00 -12.52 -8.56
C SER A 80 -16.55 -11.21 -9.21
N ARG A 81 -17.29 -10.72 -10.21
CA ARG A 81 -17.06 -9.42 -10.84
C ARG A 81 -17.22 -8.27 -9.85
N ASN A 82 -18.32 -8.24 -9.10
CA ASN A 82 -18.56 -7.23 -8.06
C ASN A 82 -17.44 -7.23 -7.01
N ARG A 83 -16.95 -8.41 -6.63
CA ARG A 83 -15.81 -8.55 -5.72
C ARG A 83 -14.53 -8.00 -6.33
N THR A 84 -14.30 -8.23 -7.61
CA THR A 84 -13.13 -7.72 -8.35
C THR A 84 -13.11 -6.19 -8.38
N ASP A 85 -14.25 -5.58 -8.71
CA ASP A 85 -14.44 -4.11 -8.72
C ASP A 85 -14.25 -3.50 -7.32
N TYR A 86 -14.79 -4.15 -6.29
CA TYR A 86 -14.57 -3.76 -4.89
C TYR A 86 -13.09 -3.82 -4.51
N LEU A 87 -12.41 -4.94 -4.80
CA LEU A 87 -10.99 -5.11 -4.48
C LEU A 87 -10.13 -4.06 -5.20
N GLN A 88 -10.44 -3.72 -6.45
CA GLN A 88 -9.72 -2.68 -7.18
C GLN A 88 -9.84 -1.31 -6.50
N THR A 89 -11.02 -0.99 -5.98
CA THR A 89 -11.26 0.25 -5.22
C THR A 89 -10.45 0.26 -3.91
N GLU A 90 -10.46 -0.85 -3.17
CA GLU A 90 -9.70 -1.00 -1.92
C GLU A 90 -8.18 -0.94 -2.15
N ILE A 91 -7.68 -1.57 -3.23
CA ILE A 91 -6.27 -1.48 -3.66
C ILE A 91 -5.89 -0.02 -3.91
N GLY A 92 -6.71 0.73 -4.64
CA GLY A 92 -6.47 2.15 -4.89
C GLY A 92 -6.44 2.99 -3.60
N ALA A 93 -7.32 2.71 -2.64
CA ALA A 93 -7.31 3.37 -1.34
C ALA A 93 -6.05 3.00 -0.51
N ALA A 94 -5.68 1.72 -0.50
CA ALA A 94 -4.50 1.22 0.19
C ALA A 94 -3.19 1.79 -0.37
N GLN A 95 -3.08 1.91 -1.70
CA GLN A 95 -1.94 2.56 -2.36
C GLN A 95 -1.80 4.02 -1.95
N LYS A 96 -2.89 4.79 -1.92
CA LYS A 96 -2.89 6.19 -1.46
C LYS A 96 -2.44 6.29 0.00
N LEU A 97 -2.90 5.40 0.88
CA LEU A 97 -2.48 5.37 2.28
C LEU A 97 -1.00 5.00 2.44
N LEU A 98 -0.52 4.00 1.70
CA LEU A 98 0.89 3.60 1.68
C LEU A 98 1.78 4.78 1.26
N ALA A 99 1.43 5.46 0.16
CA ALA A 99 2.15 6.64 -0.33
C ALA A 99 2.21 7.74 0.74
N ARG A 100 1.09 8.04 1.41
CA ARG A 100 1.05 9.04 2.51
C ARG A 100 2.00 8.69 3.66
N HIS A 101 2.11 7.40 4.02
CA HIS A 101 3.03 6.96 5.07
C HIS A 101 4.49 7.01 4.62
N GLN A 102 4.78 6.64 3.37
CA GLN A 102 6.12 6.78 2.78
C GLN A 102 6.57 8.24 2.74
N THR A 103 5.70 9.16 2.31
CA THR A 103 6.00 10.59 2.31
C THR A 103 6.28 11.10 3.73
N ARG A 104 5.48 10.70 4.72
CA ARG A 104 5.71 11.09 6.13
C ARG A 104 7.02 10.54 6.68
N GLU A 105 7.36 9.29 6.37
CA GLU A 105 8.63 8.67 6.76
C GLU A 105 9.82 9.44 6.19
N SER A 106 9.77 9.81 4.91
CA SER A 106 10.79 10.64 4.25
C SER A 106 10.93 12.02 4.91
N ILE A 107 9.81 12.72 5.14
CA ILE A 107 9.83 14.05 5.79
C ILE A 107 10.45 13.96 7.19
N LEU A 108 10.13 12.91 7.96
CA LEU A 108 10.70 12.71 9.29
C LEU A 108 12.20 12.40 9.23
N LYS A 109 12.65 11.63 8.23
CA LYS A 109 14.07 11.39 7.98
C LYS A 109 14.82 12.69 7.73
N ASP A 110 14.27 13.57 6.89
CA ASP A 110 14.90 14.87 6.60
C ASP A 110 14.92 15.78 7.84
N ARG A 111 13.84 15.78 8.62
CA ARG A 111 13.76 16.55 9.88
C ARG A 111 14.77 16.09 10.92
N VAL A 112 15.05 14.78 11.03
CA VAL A 112 16.09 14.26 11.92
C VAL A 112 17.45 14.86 11.54
N LEU A 113 17.81 14.81 10.24
CA LEU A 113 19.09 15.34 9.75
C LEU A 113 19.21 16.85 9.98
N LEU A 114 18.13 17.61 9.76
CA LEU A 114 18.10 19.05 10.00
C LEU A 114 18.32 19.39 11.49
N GLU A 115 17.66 18.69 12.40
CA GLU A 115 17.86 18.91 13.83
C GLU A 115 19.24 18.49 14.33
N GLU A 116 19.82 17.42 13.77
CA GLU A 116 21.18 17.01 14.06
C GLU A 116 22.20 18.09 13.66
N ARG A 117 22.07 18.65 12.44
CA ARG A 117 22.89 19.77 11.98
C ARG A 117 22.71 21.01 12.84
N ALA A 118 21.47 21.41 13.10
CA ALA A 118 21.18 22.58 13.92
C ALA A 118 21.66 22.42 15.37
N HIS A 119 21.75 21.20 15.88
CA HIS A 119 22.34 20.93 17.19
C HIS A 119 23.86 21.05 17.16
N GLN A 120 24.52 20.51 16.13
CA GLN A 120 25.97 20.64 15.95
C GLN A 120 26.39 22.10 15.82
N GLU A 121 25.67 22.90 15.03
CA GLU A 121 25.89 24.34 14.89
C GLU A 121 25.76 25.05 16.25
N ARG A 122 24.70 24.77 17.03
CA ARG A 122 24.53 25.34 18.38
C ARG A 122 25.68 24.99 19.33
N VAL A 123 26.18 23.76 19.27
CA VAL A 123 27.33 23.32 20.08
C VAL A 123 28.61 24.02 19.62
N GLN A 124 28.84 24.17 18.32
CA GLN A 124 29.98 24.90 17.77
C GLN A 124 29.95 26.38 18.19
N THR A 125 28.82 27.08 17.99
CA THR A 125 28.69 28.48 18.41
C THR A 125 28.91 28.67 19.91
N ALA A 126 28.41 27.74 20.74
CA ALA A 126 28.63 27.78 22.18
C ALA A 126 30.12 27.59 22.55
N ASN A 127 30.82 26.68 21.89
CA ASN A 127 32.25 26.47 22.08
C ASN A 127 33.07 27.68 21.62
N ASP A 128 32.72 28.27 20.46
CA ASP A 128 33.37 29.47 19.92
C ASP A 128 33.19 30.68 20.85
N ALA A 129 32.03 30.81 21.50
CA ALA A 129 31.78 31.86 22.49
C ALA A 129 32.53 31.65 23.81
N MET A 130 32.96 30.42 24.12
CA MET A 130 33.76 30.08 25.31
C MET A 130 35.28 30.21 25.10
N LEU A 131 35.74 30.38 23.86
CA LEU A 131 37.14 30.69 23.57
C LEU A 131 37.45 32.13 23.98
N PRO A 132 38.50 32.38 24.80
CA PRO A 132 38.86 33.74 25.19
C PRO A 132 39.16 34.57 23.93
N PRO A 133 38.80 35.87 23.89
CA PRO A 133 39.12 36.71 22.75
C PRO A 133 40.61 36.59 22.52
N GLN A 134 41.01 36.15 21.31
CA GLN A 134 42.41 36.14 20.94
C GLN A 134 42.84 37.60 20.99
N LEU A 135 43.50 37.97 22.10
CA LEU A 135 44.08 39.28 22.32
C LEU A 135 44.91 39.55 21.08
N GLY A 136 44.41 40.49 20.28
CA GLY A 136 45.07 40.93 19.07
C GLY A 136 46.52 41.19 19.43
N LYS A 137 47.43 40.58 18.67
CA LYS A 137 48.86 40.84 18.75
C LYS A 137 49.03 42.36 18.85
N ILE A 138 49.37 42.84 20.05
CA ILE A 138 49.80 44.22 20.27
C ILE A 138 51.08 44.34 19.45
N ARG A 139 50.95 44.82 18.21
CA ARG A 139 52.08 45.24 17.40
C ARG A 139 52.53 46.58 17.98
N ARG A 140 53.61 46.48 18.77
CA ARG A 140 54.62 47.48 19.16
C ARG A 140 54.17 48.93 19.25
#